data_AF-A0A445N3Y1-F1
#
_entry.id   AF-A0A445N3Y1-F1
#
_cell.length_a   1.000
_cell.length_b   1.000
_cell.length_c   1.000
_cell.angle_alpha   90.00
_cell.angle_beta   90.00
_cell.angle_gamma   90.00
#
_symmetry.space_group_name_H-M   'P 1'
#
loop_
_entity.id
_entity.type
_entity.pdbx_description
1 polymer ?
#
loop_
_entity_poly.entity_id
_entity_poly.type
_entity_poly.pdbx_seq_one_letter_code
_entity_poly.pdbx_strand_id
1 'polypeptide(L)'
;MKKTFLSGMVSAFLFVSMVSLGYAVELDDSDECECANGTINIGDLKYDVIKKCGEPTTREDRGTVWVYDFGPTRFIYYIRFIEDKVERIQFGEYGHSK
;
A
#
# COMPACT_ATOMS: atom_id res chain seq x y z
N MET A 1 55.14 0.16 15.62
CA MET A 1 54.17 -0.66 14.88
C MET A 1 52.76 -0.40 15.41
N LYS A 2 52.06 0.63 14.92
CA LYS A 2 50.70 1.01 15.37
C LYS A 2 49.77 1.43 14.21
N LYS A 3 50.32 1.54 13.00
CA LYS A 3 49.64 2.09 11.81
C LYS A 3 48.80 1.06 11.05
N THR A 4 49.05 -0.24 11.25
CA THR A 4 48.33 -1.34 10.58
C THR A 4 46.98 -1.66 11.23
N PHE A 5 46.84 -1.51 12.55
CA PHE A 5 45.58 -1.74 13.27
C PHE A 5 44.54 -0.63 13.01
N LEU A 6 44.99 0.63 12.93
CA LEU A 6 44.13 1.78 12.64
C LEU A 6 43.57 1.72 11.21
N SER A 7 44.37 1.25 10.25
CA SER A 7 43.97 1.12 8.84
C SER A 7 42.93 0.04 8.61
N GLY A 8 42.97 -1.06 9.39
CA GLY A 8 41.98 -2.15 9.30
C GLY A 8 40.60 -1.73 9.81
N MET A 9 40.55 -1.00 10.93
CA MET A 9 39.30 -0.45 11.48
C MET A 9 38.68 0.60 10.56
N VAL A 10 39.48 1.52 9.99
CA VAL A 10 38.96 2.54 9.07
C VAL A 10 38.40 1.91 7.79
N SER A 11 39.06 0.88 7.24
CA SER A 11 38.57 0.14 6.07
C SER A 11 37.25 -0.58 6.36
N ALA A 12 37.15 -1.31 7.49
CA ALA A 12 35.92 -1.98 7.88
C ALA A 12 34.77 -1.00 8.14
N PHE A 13 35.03 0.15 8.77
CA PHE A 13 34.03 1.20 8.97
C PHE A 13 33.57 1.84 7.65
N LEU A 14 34.48 2.04 6.68
CA LEU A 14 34.13 2.58 5.36
C LEU A 14 33.27 1.60 4.56
N PHE A 15 33.56 0.30 4.62
CA PHE A 15 32.71 -0.72 3.98
C PHE A 15 31.33 -0.82 4.66
N VAL A 16 31.26 -0.75 5.99
CA VAL A 16 29.98 -0.76 6.74
C VAL A 16 29.14 0.51 6.47
N SER A 17 29.78 1.67 6.30
CA SER A 17 29.04 2.91 5.97
C SER A 17 28.57 2.94 4.52
N MET A 18 29.33 2.35 3.58
CA MET A 18 28.93 2.26 2.18
C MET A 18 27.78 1.26 1.96
N VAL A 19 27.75 0.21 2.78
CA VAL A 19 26.59 -0.70 2.86
C VAL A 19 25.38 0.09 3.34
N SER A 20 25.46 0.85 4.44
CA SER A 20 24.28 1.54 5.01
C SER A 20 23.70 2.68 4.16
N LEU A 21 24.46 3.31 3.24
CA LEU A 21 23.90 4.29 2.29
C LEU A 21 23.06 3.65 1.15
N GLY A 22 23.13 2.33 0.96
CA GLY A 22 22.39 1.61 -0.08
C GLY A 22 21.03 1.05 0.36
N TYR A 23 20.63 1.20 1.62
CA TYR A 23 19.39 0.62 2.17
C TYR A 23 18.41 1.72 2.58
N ALA A 24 18.08 2.62 1.67
CA ALA A 24 16.72 3.18 1.68
C ALA A 24 15.84 2.19 0.90
N VAL A 25 15.55 1.03 1.50
CA VAL A 25 14.45 0.19 1.03
C VAL A 25 13.17 0.87 1.51
N GLU A 26 12.60 1.70 0.64
CA GLU A 26 11.20 2.08 0.76
C GLU A 26 10.39 0.80 0.55
N LEU A 27 9.93 0.20 1.65
CA LEU A 27 8.95 -0.87 1.58
C LEU A 27 7.63 -0.21 1.18
N ASP A 28 7.40 -0.09 -0.12
CA ASP A 28 6.12 0.38 -0.67
C ASP A 28 5.12 -0.76 -0.58
N ASP A 29 4.43 -0.84 0.57
CA ASP A 29 3.24 -1.67 0.73
C ASP A 29 2.08 -0.89 0.07
N SER A 30 2.08 -0.86 -1.27
CA SER A 30 1.01 -0.24 -2.04
C SER A 30 -0.21 -1.17 -1.98
N ASP A 31 -1.06 -0.98 -0.98
CA ASP A 31 -2.38 -1.62 -0.92
C ASP A 31 -3.19 -1.17 -2.14
N GLU A 32 -3.20 -1.99 -3.19
CA GLU A 32 -3.78 -1.65 -4.49
C GLU A 32 -5.03 -2.52 -4.76
N CYS A 33 -6.16 -1.90 -5.14
CA CYS A 33 -7.41 -2.60 -5.39
C CYS A 33 -7.68 -2.72 -6.89
N GLU A 34 -7.55 -3.94 -7.43
CA GLU A 34 -7.80 -4.25 -8.83
C GLU A 34 -9.30 -4.41 -9.14
N CYS A 35 -9.78 -3.62 -10.09
CA CYS A 35 -11.16 -3.66 -10.58
C CYS A 35 -11.22 -3.93 -12.08
N ALA A 36 -12.43 -4.19 -12.58
CA ALA A 36 -12.64 -4.56 -13.99
C ALA A 36 -12.11 -3.52 -14.98
N ASN A 37 -12.21 -2.23 -14.65
CA ASN A 37 -11.82 -1.13 -15.53
C ASN A 37 -10.52 -0.43 -15.10
N GLY A 38 -9.70 -1.08 -14.27
CA GLY A 38 -8.41 -0.59 -13.81
C GLY A 38 -8.28 -0.60 -12.30
N THR A 39 -7.31 0.17 -11.80
CA THR A 39 -6.85 0.00 -10.42
C THR A 39 -7.00 1.28 -9.59
N ILE A 40 -7.49 1.13 -8.35
CA ILE A 40 -7.62 2.25 -7.41
C ILE A 40 -6.27 2.49 -6.73
N ASN A 41 -5.89 3.77 -6.65
CA ASN A 41 -4.72 4.24 -5.92
C ASN A 41 -5.13 5.22 -4.82
N ILE A 42 -4.27 5.37 -3.81
CA ILE A 42 -4.40 6.43 -2.81
C ILE A 42 -4.39 7.79 -3.53
N GLY A 43 -5.31 8.68 -3.14
CA GLY A 43 -5.51 10.00 -3.72
C GLY A 43 -6.53 10.07 -4.86
N ASP A 44 -6.96 8.93 -5.41
CA ASP A 44 -8.04 8.87 -6.42
C ASP A 44 -9.31 9.54 -5.90
N LEU A 45 -10.06 10.21 -6.78
CA LEU A 45 -11.36 10.76 -6.40
C LEU A 45 -12.43 9.66 -6.32
N LYS A 46 -13.48 9.88 -5.51
CA LYS A 46 -14.67 9.00 -5.50
C LYS A 46 -15.21 8.71 -6.90
N TYR A 47 -15.21 9.72 -7.77
CA TYR A 47 -15.65 9.57 -9.16
C TYR A 47 -14.77 8.58 -9.94
N ASP A 48 -13.45 8.64 -9.77
CA ASP A 48 -12.52 7.71 -10.42
C ASP A 48 -12.70 6.29 -9.91
N VAL A 49 -12.95 6.12 -8.60
CA VAL A 49 -13.26 4.83 -7.99
C VAL A 49 -14.52 4.21 -8.61
N ILE A 50 -15.61 4.97 -8.73
CA ILE A 50 -16.85 4.49 -9.39
C ILE A 50 -16.59 4.11 -10.85
N LYS A 51 -15.80 4.90 -11.60
CA LYS A 51 -15.49 4.61 -12.99
C LYS A 51 -14.70 3.30 -13.15
N LYS A 52 -13.79 3.01 -12.22
CA LYS A 52 -12.91 1.84 -12.22
C LYS A 52 -13.63 0.57 -11.71
N CYS A 53 -14.44 0.70 -10.65
CA CYS A 53 -14.96 -0.44 -9.88
C CYS A 53 -16.48 -0.58 -9.90
N GLY A 54 -17.21 0.45 -10.36
CA GLY A 54 -18.66 0.53 -10.22
C GLY A 54 -19.09 0.94 -8.82
N GLU A 55 -20.36 0.74 -8.50
CA GLU A 55 -20.90 1.00 -7.15
C GLU A 55 -20.35 0.00 -6.13
N PRO A 56 -20.06 0.43 -4.89
CA PRO A 56 -19.64 -0.47 -3.83
C PRO A 56 -20.79 -1.39 -3.40
N THR A 57 -20.44 -2.54 -2.84
CA THR A 57 -21.40 -3.48 -2.25
C THR A 57 -22.11 -2.83 -1.07
N THR A 58 -21.34 -2.19 -0.18
CA THR A 58 -21.87 -1.54 1.04
C THR A 58 -21.14 -0.23 1.31
N ARG A 59 -21.82 0.70 2.01
CA ARG A 59 -21.23 1.92 2.53
C ARG A 59 -21.31 1.92 4.06
N GLU A 60 -20.15 2.00 4.70
CA GLU A 60 -19.98 1.99 6.15
C GLU A 60 -19.47 3.35 6.65
N ASP A 61 -19.36 3.51 7.97
CA ASP A 61 -18.90 4.74 8.65
C ASP A 61 -19.54 6.02 8.08
N ARG A 62 -20.88 6.05 8.04
CA ARG A 62 -21.66 7.17 7.47
C ARG A 62 -21.32 7.50 6.01
N GLY A 63 -20.82 6.51 5.26
CA GLY A 63 -20.51 6.60 3.84
C GLY A 63 -19.08 7.00 3.51
N THR A 64 -18.20 7.15 4.51
CA THR A 64 -16.77 7.44 4.32
C THR A 64 -15.97 6.17 3.99
N VAL A 65 -16.49 4.98 4.29
CA VAL A 65 -15.85 3.71 3.94
C VAL A 65 -16.74 2.97 2.95
N TRP A 66 -16.19 2.67 1.77
CA TRP A 66 -16.87 1.88 0.75
C TRP A 66 -16.30 0.48 0.74
N VAL A 67 -17.19 -0.50 0.78
CA VAL A 67 -16.84 -1.93 0.86
C VAL A 67 -17.15 -2.58 -0.48
N TYR A 68 -16.14 -3.20 -1.07
CA TYR A 68 -16.25 -3.99 -2.30
C TYR A 68 -16.07 -5.47 -1.99
N ASP A 69 -17.14 -6.23 -2.21
CA ASP A 69 -17.12 -7.69 -2.16
C ASP A 69 -17.30 -8.23 -3.58
N PHE A 70 -16.22 -8.78 -4.14
CA PHE A 70 -16.18 -9.33 -5.48
C PHE A 70 -16.45 -10.85 -5.54
N GLY A 71 -16.79 -11.47 -4.40
CA GLY A 71 -17.07 -12.90 -4.30
C GLY A 71 -15.95 -13.70 -3.62
N PRO A 72 -16.17 -15.01 -3.40
CA PRO A 72 -15.37 -15.85 -2.51
C PRO A 72 -13.95 -16.16 -2.99
N THR A 73 -13.60 -15.78 -4.21
CA THR A 73 -12.25 -15.98 -4.77
C THR A 73 -11.36 -14.74 -4.61
N ARG A 74 -11.84 -13.67 -3.97
CA ARG A 74 -11.12 -12.40 -3.80
C ARG A 74 -11.30 -11.88 -2.39
N PHE A 75 -10.35 -11.07 -1.91
CA PHE A 75 -10.53 -10.35 -0.65
C PHE A 75 -11.59 -9.26 -0.78
N ILE A 76 -12.28 -8.97 0.32
CA ILE A 76 -13.11 -7.78 0.48
C ILE A 76 -12.17 -6.58 0.61
N TYR A 77 -12.49 -5.50 -0.10
CA TYR A 77 -11.74 -4.25 -0.02
C TYR A 77 -12.53 -3.18 0.72
N TYR A 78 -11.87 -2.53 1.67
CA TYR A 78 -12.35 -1.37 2.42
C TYR A 78 -11.61 -0.12 1.93
N ILE A 79 -12.33 0.75 1.22
CA ILE A 79 -11.79 1.99 0.66
C ILE A 79 -12.27 3.15 1.52
N ARG A 80 -11.37 3.76 2.29
CA ARG A 80 -11.69 4.94 3.11
C ARG A 80 -11.45 6.21 2.32
N PHE A 81 -12.40 7.13 2.43
CA PHE A 81 -12.32 8.47 1.87
C PHE A 81 -12.17 9.52 2.97
N ILE A 82 -11.30 10.49 2.72
CA ILE A 82 -11.30 11.78 3.41
C ILE A 82 -11.69 12.84 2.38
N GLU A 83 -12.74 13.60 2.70
CA GLU A 83 -13.44 14.45 1.74
C GLU A 83 -13.94 13.62 0.56
N ASP A 84 -13.28 13.72 -0.60
CA ASP A 84 -13.61 12.98 -1.82
C ASP A 84 -12.44 12.18 -2.38
N LYS A 85 -11.35 12.01 -1.62
CA LYS A 85 -10.16 11.28 -2.05
C LYS A 85 -9.98 9.99 -1.27
N VAL A 86 -9.49 8.96 -1.95
CA VAL A 86 -9.04 7.72 -1.31
C VAL A 86 -7.89 8.07 -0.39
N GLU A 87 -8.07 7.83 0.91
CA GLU A 87 -7.02 7.99 1.91
C GLU A 87 -6.40 6.64 2.25
N ARG A 88 -7.20 5.58 2.24
CA ARG A 88 -6.73 4.24 2.59
C ARG A 88 -7.46 3.16 1.80
N ILE A 89 -6.70 2.13 1.46
CA ILE A 89 -7.17 0.87 0.88
C ILE A 89 -6.77 -0.21 1.89
N GLN A 90 -7.69 -1.11 2.23
CA GLN A 90 -7.42 -2.21 3.15
C GLN A 90 -8.12 -3.48 2.66
N PHE A 91 -7.42 -4.61 2.70
CA PHE A 91 -8.02 -5.93 2.47
C PHE A 91 -8.58 -6.50 3.78
N GLY A 92 -9.71 -7.19 3.68
CA GLY A 92 -10.31 -7.96 4.78
C GLY A 92 -10.28 -9.46 4.51
N GLU A 93 -11.34 -10.15 4.96
CA GLU A 93 -11.53 -11.57 4.67
C GLU A 93 -11.86 -11.81 3.19
N TYR A 94 -11.93 -13.08 2.79
CA TYR A 94 -12.46 -13.43 1.48
C TYR A 94 -13.92 -13.02 1.35
N GLY A 95 -14.32 -12.64 0.14
CA GLY A 95 -15.68 -12.24 -0.19
C GLY A 95 -16.70 -13.36 -0.01
N HIS A 96 -17.97 -12.99 -0.15
CA HIS A 96 -19.09 -13.89 0.06
C HIS A 96 -19.72 -14.34 -1.25
N SER A 97 -20.29 -15.53 -1.26
CA SER A 97 -21.21 -15.94 -2.31
C SER A 97 -22.42 -15.00 -2.30
N LYS A 98 -22.73 -14.40 -3.46
CA LYS A 98 -23.94 -13.57 -3.64
C LYS A 98 -25.22 -14.37 -3.46
#